data_AF-A0A939SAN6-F1
#
_entry.id   AF-A0A939SAN6-F1
#
_cell.length_a   1.000
_cell.length_b   1.000
_cell.length_c   1.000
_cell.angle_alpha   90.00
_cell.angle_beta   90.00
_cell.angle_gamma   90.00
#
_symmetry.space_group_name_H-M   'P 1'
#
loop_
_entity.id
_entity.type
_entity.pdbx_description
1 polymer ?
#
loop_
_entity_poly.entity_id
_entity_poly.type
_entity_poly.pdbx_seq_one_letter_code
_entity_poly.pdbx_strand_id
1 'polypeptide(L)'
;MAAAGAVSFGMVGVFALPAYATPETEGLPDGFARGVPQTLLTTQAEELELHSDVAPVEVDEVIAEREQEAEEAAELEAEAEAAAQEADEAGDTAADESGTAEPGEDIPAGKGAQGIVDAARAQLGVFQDCTALVEKSLRAVGIPAGDLGTQVHEYTALGGTVVTSGSYAPGDILIWAGRHVAVYIGNGQAVHGGFGGNQTVIASAFIDGQPSAVVRFG
;
A
#
# COMPACT_ATOMS: atom_id res chain seq x y z
N MET A 1 -3.39 -5.40 61.09
CA MET A 1 -3.23 -6.87 60.96
C MET A 1 -2.81 -7.12 59.52
N ALA A 2 -1.53 -7.11 59.16
CA ALA A 2 -0.45 -8.02 59.54
C ALA A 2 -0.56 -9.41 58.89
N ALA A 3 0.51 -9.73 58.15
CA ALA A 3 1.02 -11.04 57.69
C ALA A 3 0.35 -11.70 56.46
N ALA A 4 1.06 -12.36 55.53
CA ALA A 4 2.50 -12.57 55.32
C ALA A 4 2.74 -13.42 54.04
N GLY A 5 3.81 -13.12 53.29
CA GLY A 5 4.80 -14.08 52.74
C GLY A 5 4.41 -14.91 51.50
N ALA A 6 5.30 -15.31 50.59
CA ALA A 6 6.75 -15.33 50.55
C ALA A 6 7.24 -15.69 49.10
N VAL A 7 8.37 -15.09 48.71
CA VAL A 7 9.56 -15.67 48.01
C VAL A 7 9.46 -16.22 46.57
N SER A 8 10.07 -15.45 45.64
CA SER A 8 11.12 -15.77 44.63
C SER A 8 11.27 -17.19 44.07
N PHE A 9 11.44 -17.32 42.74
CA PHE A 9 12.65 -17.85 42.07
C PHE A 9 12.59 -17.58 40.56
N GLY A 10 13.70 -17.12 39.98
CA GLY A 10 13.80 -16.72 38.58
C GLY A 10 13.80 -17.90 37.60
N MET A 11 13.44 -17.59 36.35
CA MET A 11 13.70 -18.45 35.21
C MET A 11 14.35 -17.62 34.11
N VAL A 12 15.67 -17.68 34.06
CA VAL A 12 16.47 -17.20 32.92
C VAL A 12 16.07 -18.07 31.73
N GLY A 13 15.36 -17.50 30.76
CA GLY A 13 15.12 -18.14 29.48
C GLY A 13 16.45 -18.28 28.76
N VAL A 14 16.96 -19.50 28.64
CA VAL A 14 18.07 -19.85 27.75
C VAL A 14 17.57 -19.67 26.32
N PHE A 15 18.06 -18.63 25.64
CA PHE A 15 18.00 -18.55 24.18
C PHE A 15 18.86 -19.70 23.61
N ALA A 16 18.22 -20.77 23.20
CA ALA A 16 18.84 -21.82 22.41
C ALA A 16 19.02 -21.28 20.97
N LEU A 17 20.26 -21.05 20.57
CA LEU A 17 20.63 -20.79 19.19
C LEU A 17 20.28 -22.04 18.34
N PRO A 18 19.65 -21.90 17.17
CA PRO A 18 19.59 -23.00 16.22
C PRO A 18 21.01 -23.28 15.71
N ALA A 19 21.49 -24.50 15.92
CA ALA A 19 22.71 -24.98 15.31
C ALA A 19 22.55 -24.95 13.78
N TYR A 20 23.51 -24.33 13.09
CA TYR A 20 23.59 -24.34 11.63
C TYR A 20 23.63 -25.78 11.12
N ALA A 21 22.60 -26.16 10.36
CA ALA A 21 22.61 -27.38 9.56
C ALA A 21 23.48 -27.15 8.32
N THR A 22 24.52 -27.98 8.18
CA THR A 22 25.27 -28.17 6.95
C THR A 22 24.38 -28.87 5.91
N PRO A 23 24.28 -28.41 4.66
CA PRO A 23 23.73 -29.27 3.61
C PRO A 23 24.77 -30.34 3.26
N GLU A 24 24.54 -31.57 3.71
CA GLU A 24 25.08 -32.78 3.09
C GLU A 24 24.58 -32.82 1.64
N THR A 25 25.46 -32.60 0.68
CA THR A 25 25.18 -32.78 -0.75
C THR A 25 25.59 -34.18 -1.18
N GLU A 26 24.78 -35.17 -0.83
CA GLU A 26 24.82 -36.48 -1.48
C GLU A 26 24.01 -36.41 -2.79
N GLY A 27 24.70 -36.50 -3.93
CA GLY A 27 24.03 -36.67 -5.23
C GLY A 27 24.66 -35.89 -6.39
N LEU A 28 25.94 -36.13 -6.68
CA LEU A 28 26.60 -35.66 -7.89
C LEU A 28 26.58 -36.78 -8.96
N PRO A 29 25.93 -36.58 -10.11
CA PRO A 29 26.37 -37.24 -11.33
C PRO A 29 26.95 -36.23 -12.34
N ASP A 30 28.21 -36.51 -12.68
CA ASP A 30 28.94 -36.29 -13.93
C ASP A 30 29.06 -34.88 -14.51
N GLY A 31 30.13 -34.17 -14.11
CA GLY A 31 30.61 -33.02 -14.87
C GLY A 31 31.97 -32.43 -14.48
N PHE A 32 32.56 -32.73 -13.32
CA PHE A 32 33.70 -31.95 -12.81
C PHE A 32 34.93 -32.77 -12.40
N ALA A 33 35.32 -33.75 -13.22
CA ALA A 33 36.61 -34.43 -13.09
C ALA A 33 37.55 -34.10 -14.26
N ARG A 34 38.33 -33.02 -14.13
CA ARG A 34 39.70 -32.99 -14.65
C ARG A 34 40.55 -31.96 -13.91
N GLY A 35 41.20 -32.43 -12.84
CA GLY A 35 42.34 -31.73 -12.25
C GLY A 35 43.60 -31.95 -13.09
N VAL A 36 44.32 -30.88 -13.36
CA VAL A 36 45.74 -30.89 -13.73
C VAL A 36 46.44 -29.88 -12.81
N PRO A 37 47.40 -30.29 -11.96
CA PRO A 37 48.05 -29.40 -11.01
C PRO A 37 49.18 -28.63 -11.68
N GLN A 38 49.19 -27.30 -11.59
CA GLN A 38 50.39 -26.51 -11.91
C GLN A 38 50.80 -25.65 -10.71
N THR A 39 51.91 -26.08 -10.13
CA THR A 39 52.75 -25.35 -9.18
C THR A 39 53.24 -24.05 -9.85
N LEU A 40 53.16 -22.92 -9.16
CA LEU A 40 53.81 -21.67 -9.61
C LEU A 40 54.94 -21.32 -8.64
N LEU A 41 56.15 -21.49 -9.17
CA LEU A 41 57.43 -21.18 -8.57
C LEU A 41 57.80 -19.75 -9.01
N THR A 42 58.30 -18.95 -8.07
CA THR A 42 58.58 -17.53 -8.19
C THR A 42 59.64 -17.21 -9.26
N THR A 43 59.34 -16.30 -10.20
CA THR A 43 60.35 -15.64 -11.03
C THR A 43 60.08 -14.15 -11.15
N GLN A 44 60.94 -13.39 -10.46
CA GLN A 44 61.46 -12.04 -10.72
C GLN A 44 60.55 -10.94 -11.25
N ALA A 45 60.53 -9.87 -10.45
CA ALA A 45 60.09 -8.53 -10.75
C ALA A 45 60.74 -7.96 -12.01
N GLU A 46 59.91 -7.35 -12.86
CA GLU A 46 60.31 -6.19 -13.63
C GLU A 46 59.29 -5.08 -13.34
N GLU A 47 59.86 -3.93 -13.03
CA GLU A 47 59.25 -2.71 -12.54
C GLU A 47 58.29 -2.13 -13.59
N LEU A 48 56.99 -2.10 -13.29
CA LEU A 48 56.05 -1.22 -13.96
C LEU A 48 55.52 -0.26 -12.91
N GLU A 49 56.12 0.94 -12.88
CA GLU A 49 55.60 2.09 -12.14
C GLU A 49 54.16 2.35 -12.58
N LEU A 50 53.20 1.88 -11.78
CA LEU A 50 51.80 2.25 -11.93
C LEU A 50 51.64 3.66 -11.35
N HIS A 51 51.55 4.66 -12.23
CA HIS A 51 51.08 5.99 -11.87
C HIS A 51 49.71 5.85 -11.19
N SER A 52 49.66 6.08 -9.89
CA SER A 52 48.44 6.23 -9.12
C SER A 52 47.92 7.65 -9.31
N ASP A 53 47.08 7.86 -10.31
CA ASP A 53 46.15 9.00 -10.38
C ASP A 53 44.74 8.42 -10.27
N VAL A 54 44.30 8.19 -9.04
CA VAL A 54 42.89 7.91 -8.72
C VAL A 54 42.31 9.21 -8.20
N ALA A 55 41.49 9.86 -9.02
CA ALA A 55 40.64 10.95 -8.58
C ALA A 55 39.58 10.40 -7.60
N PRO A 56 39.53 10.86 -6.34
CA PRO A 56 38.53 10.42 -5.37
C PRO A 56 37.43 11.49 -5.30
N VAL A 57 36.40 11.43 -6.15
CA VAL A 57 35.28 12.40 -6.04
C VAL A 57 33.89 11.81 -6.35
N GLU A 58 33.73 10.71 -7.09
CA GLU A 58 32.39 10.29 -7.58
C GLU A 58 31.61 9.29 -6.70
N VAL A 59 32.11 8.89 -5.53
CA VAL A 59 31.40 7.93 -4.63
C VAL A 59 30.60 8.65 -3.54
N ASP A 60 31.00 9.85 -3.14
CA ASP A 60 30.30 10.63 -2.10
C ASP A 60 28.97 11.21 -2.61
N GLU A 61 28.86 11.57 -3.89
CA GLU A 61 27.65 12.18 -4.46
C GLU A 61 26.49 11.16 -4.57
N VAL A 62 26.78 9.93 -5.00
CA VAL A 62 25.76 8.87 -5.15
C VAL A 62 25.19 8.39 -3.81
N ILE A 63 25.98 8.46 -2.72
CA ILE A 63 25.50 8.15 -1.37
C ILE A 63 24.65 9.32 -0.85
N ALA A 64 25.08 10.55 -1.08
CA ALA A 64 24.33 11.75 -0.68
C ALA A 64 22.97 11.84 -1.40
N GLU A 65 22.89 11.52 -2.70
CA GLU A 65 21.64 11.50 -3.45
C GLU A 65 20.66 10.43 -2.92
N ARG A 66 21.15 9.24 -2.56
CA ARG A 66 20.31 8.18 -1.97
C ARG A 66 19.83 8.49 -0.56
N GLU A 67 20.61 9.21 0.23
CA GLU A 67 20.19 9.68 1.55
C GLU A 67 19.12 10.77 1.42
N GLN A 68 19.24 11.65 0.42
CA GLN A 68 18.28 12.71 0.16
C GLN A 68 16.93 12.18 -0.37
N GLU A 69 16.94 11.19 -1.27
CA GLU A 69 15.71 10.50 -1.72
C GLU A 69 15.03 9.72 -0.59
N ALA A 70 15.81 9.17 0.35
CA ALA A 70 15.26 8.46 1.52
C ALA A 70 14.65 9.43 2.56
N GLU A 71 15.23 10.62 2.71
CA GLU A 71 14.68 11.67 3.58
C GLU A 71 13.41 12.28 2.97
N GLU A 72 13.37 12.52 1.66
CA GLU A 72 12.17 12.99 0.95
C GLU A 72 11.05 11.92 0.98
N ALA A 73 11.39 10.63 0.82
CA ALA A 73 10.41 9.56 0.96
C ALA A 73 9.85 9.44 2.39
N ALA A 74 10.69 9.66 3.41
CA ALA A 74 10.27 9.64 4.81
C ALA A 74 9.42 10.86 5.18
N GLU A 75 9.70 12.04 4.63
CA GLU A 75 8.87 13.24 4.81
C GLU A 75 7.51 13.07 4.13
N LEU A 76 7.46 12.51 2.92
CA LEU A 76 6.21 12.20 2.22
C LEU A 76 5.38 11.14 2.96
N GLU A 77 6.02 10.13 3.56
CA GLU A 77 5.36 9.10 4.37
C GLU A 77 4.84 9.69 5.70
N ALA A 78 5.57 10.61 6.32
CA ALA A 78 5.13 11.31 7.52
C ALA A 78 3.98 12.29 7.25
N GLU A 79 3.99 13.00 6.12
CA GLU A 79 2.91 13.89 5.70
C GLU A 79 1.66 13.09 5.29
N ALA A 80 1.84 11.93 4.68
CA ALA A 80 0.80 10.94 4.39
C ALA A 80 0.14 10.39 5.66
N GLU A 81 0.92 10.08 6.69
CA GLU A 81 0.43 9.56 7.97
C GLU A 81 -0.27 10.65 8.79
N ALA A 82 0.23 11.89 8.74
CA ALA A 82 -0.44 13.06 9.31
C ALA A 82 -1.78 13.35 8.61
N ALA A 83 -1.83 13.31 7.28
CA ALA A 83 -3.07 13.48 6.52
C ALA A 83 -4.09 12.34 6.77
N ALA A 84 -3.61 11.12 7.02
CA ALA A 84 -4.46 10.00 7.41
C ALA A 84 -5.04 10.17 8.84
N GLN A 85 -4.26 10.73 9.77
CA GLN A 85 -4.72 11.05 11.12
C GLN A 85 -5.71 12.23 11.14
N GLU A 86 -5.47 13.26 10.33
CA GLU A 86 -6.41 14.38 10.16
C GLU A 86 -7.73 13.94 9.52
N ALA A 87 -7.71 12.95 8.62
CA ALA A 87 -8.93 12.39 8.03
C ALA A 87 -9.73 11.50 9.01
N ASP A 88 -9.05 10.83 9.94
CA ASP A 88 -9.69 10.03 11.00
C ASP A 88 -10.34 10.94 12.06
N GLU A 89 -9.69 12.03 12.46
CA GLU A 89 -10.27 13.05 13.35
C GLU A 89 -11.34 13.93 12.68
N ALA A 90 -11.21 14.22 11.38
CA ALA A 90 -12.25 14.91 10.61
C ALA A 90 -13.49 14.03 10.39
N GLY A 91 -13.38 12.70 10.43
CA GLY A 91 -14.52 11.78 10.34
C GLY A 91 -15.51 11.89 11.51
N ASP A 92 -15.06 12.29 12.70
CA ASP A 92 -15.92 12.49 13.88
C ASP A 92 -16.53 13.90 13.93
N THR A 93 -15.94 14.87 13.22
CA THR A 93 -16.32 16.30 13.32
C THR A 93 -16.92 16.90 12.04
N ALA A 94 -16.83 16.23 10.89
CA ALA A 94 -17.33 16.73 9.59
C ALA A 94 -18.83 16.53 9.34
N ALA A 95 -19.64 16.33 10.39
CA ALA A 95 -21.09 16.36 10.26
C ALA A 95 -21.67 17.78 10.09
N ASP A 96 -20.89 18.85 10.30
CA ASP A 96 -21.45 20.20 10.45
C ASP A 96 -21.00 21.24 9.39
N GLU A 97 -19.88 21.10 8.70
CA GLU A 97 -19.39 22.21 7.84
C GLU A 97 -18.71 21.73 6.55
N SER A 98 -19.51 21.45 5.52
CA SER A 98 -19.04 21.48 4.12
C SER A 98 -20.03 22.26 3.26
N GLY A 99 -19.70 23.53 3.05
CA GLY A 99 -20.43 24.44 2.18
C GLY A 99 -20.01 24.36 0.72
N THR A 100 -21.03 24.38 -0.16
CA THR A 100 -21.02 24.85 -1.56
C THR A 100 -20.78 23.86 -2.71
N ALA A 101 -21.24 22.63 -2.57
CA ALA A 101 -22.00 21.93 -3.61
C ALA A 101 -23.06 21.15 -2.85
N GLU A 102 -24.36 21.27 -3.17
CA GLU A 102 -25.36 20.47 -2.45
C GLU A 102 -24.94 18.99 -2.59
N PRO A 103 -24.49 18.36 -1.49
CA PRO A 103 -24.14 16.96 -1.55
C PRO A 103 -25.45 16.26 -1.86
N GLY A 104 -25.41 15.40 -2.88
CA GLY A 104 -26.57 14.61 -3.23
C GLY A 104 -27.13 13.90 -2.00
N GLU A 105 -28.45 13.73 -1.93
CA GLU A 105 -29.09 13.19 -0.74
C GLU A 105 -28.53 11.81 -0.39
N ASP A 106 -28.07 11.65 0.85
CA ASP A 106 -27.64 10.36 1.38
C ASP A 106 -28.85 9.45 1.59
N ILE A 107 -28.77 8.26 1.01
CA ILE A 107 -29.78 7.22 1.17
C ILE A 107 -29.16 5.96 1.79
N PRO A 108 -29.99 5.10 2.42
CA PRO A 108 -29.49 3.86 3.02
C PRO A 108 -28.80 2.94 2.01
N ALA A 109 -27.83 2.16 2.49
CA ALA A 109 -27.11 1.17 1.68
C ALA A 109 -28.06 0.15 1.03
N GLY A 110 -27.79 -0.18 -0.23
CA GLY A 110 -28.48 -1.22 -0.99
C GLY A 110 -28.18 -2.63 -0.50
N LYS A 111 -28.93 -3.63 -0.98
CA LYS A 111 -28.70 -5.03 -0.58
C LYS A 111 -27.37 -5.51 -1.15
N GLY A 112 -26.44 -5.89 -0.27
CA GLY A 112 -25.09 -6.33 -0.66
C GLY A 112 -24.05 -5.21 -0.72
N ALA A 113 -24.48 -3.95 -0.69
CA ALA A 113 -23.59 -2.79 -0.73
C ALA A 113 -22.69 -2.68 0.51
N GLN A 114 -23.15 -3.16 1.67
CA GLN A 114 -22.35 -3.18 2.90
C GLN A 114 -21.06 -4.01 2.73
N GLY A 115 -21.09 -5.11 1.99
CA GLY A 115 -19.88 -5.91 1.75
C GLY A 115 -18.83 -5.16 0.93
N ILE A 116 -19.26 -4.28 0.02
CA ILE A 116 -18.36 -3.42 -0.76
C ILE A 116 -17.71 -2.40 0.18
N VAL A 117 -18.51 -1.76 1.03
CA VAL A 117 -18.04 -0.79 2.02
C VAL A 117 -17.03 -1.42 3.00
N ASP A 118 -17.36 -2.58 3.57
CA ASP A 118 -16.50 -3.27 4.52
C ASP A 118 -15.20 -3.70 3.86
N ALA A 119 -15.26 -4.21 2.62
CA ALA A 119 -14.08 -4.57 1.86
C ALA A 119 -13.21 -3.37 1.50
N ALA A 120 -13.80 -2.21 1.21
CA ALA A 120 -13.04 -0.98 0.96
C ALA A 120 -12.34 -0.50 2.25
N ARG A 121 -13.04 -0.48 3.39
CA ARG A 121 -12.46 -0.11 4.70
C ARG A 121 -11.37 -1.07 5.16
N ALA A 122 -11.47 -2.35 4.83
CA ALA A 122 -10.43 -3.34 5.14
C ALA A 122 -9.10 -3.09 4.40
N GLN A 123 -9.08 -2.17 3.44
CA GLN A 123 -7.91 -1.85 2.62
C GLN A 123 -7.23 -0.54 3.04
N LEU A 124 -7.69 0.13 4.10
CA LEU A 124 -7.05 1.35 4.60
C LEU A 124 -5.58 1.10 4.94
N GLY A 125 -4.72 2.05 4.56
CA GLY A 125 -3.26 1.94 4.70
C GLY A 125 -2.56 1.12 3.62
N VAL A 126 -3.28 0.52 2.67
CA VAL A 126 -2.66 -0.24 1.57
C VAL A 126 -2.27 0.70 0.43
N PHE A 127 -1.01 0.66 -0.01
CA PHE A 127 -0.55 1.31 -1.24
C PHE A 127 -1.06 0.55 -2.47
N GLN A 128 -1.96 1.17 -3.23
CA GLN A 128 -2.58 0.60 -4.43
C GLN A 128 -3.32 1.66 -5.24
N ASP A 129 -3.57 1.40 -6.51
CA ASP A 129 -4.36 2.29 -7.37
C ASP A 129 -5.85 2.35 -6.98
N CYS A 130 -6.51 3.42 -7.43
CA CYS A 130 -7.95 3.64 -7.19
C CYS A 130 -8.82 2.51 -7.76
N THR A 131 -8.47 2.00 -8.95
CA THR A 131 -9.20 0.89 -9.59
C THR A 131 -8.94 -0.43 -8.87
N ALA A 132 -7.72 -0.67 -8.39
CA ALA A 132 -7.37 -1.86 -7.63
C ALA A 132 -8.17 -1.96 -6.32
N LEU A 133 -8.36 -0.83 -5.61
CA LEU A 133 -9.24 -0.75 -4.45
C LEU A 133 -10.67 -1.19 -4.80
N VAL A 134 -11.24 -0.62 -5.86
CA VAL A 134 -12.63 -0.90 -6.26
C VAL A 134 -12.77 -2.35 -6.74
N GLU A 135 -11.86 -2.86 -7.55
CA GLU A 135 -11.85 -4.26 -8.00
C GLU A 135 -11.80 -5.25 -6.84
N LYS A 136 -10.94 -5.02 -5.85
CA LYS A 136 -10.87 -5.86 -4.64
C LYS A 136 -12.19 -5.81 -3.86
N SER A 137 -12.78 -4.63 -3.73
CA SER A 137 -14.05 -4.42 -3.02
C SER A 137 -15.22 -5.13 -3.73
N LEU A 138 -15.29 -5.03 -5.05
CA LEU A 138 -16.31 -5.70 -5.87
C LEU A 138 -16.13 -7.23 -5.87
N ARG A 139 -14.89 -7.73 -5.95
CA ARG A 139 -14.61 -9.17 -5.85
C ARG A 139 -14.97 -9.74 -4.48
N ALA A 140 -14.83 -8.98 -3.41
CA ALA A 140 -15.21 -9.42 -2.06
C ALA A 140 -16.72 -9.73 -1.96
N VAL A 141 -17.56 -9.08 -2.76
CA VAL A 141 -19.00 -9.36 -2.85
C VAL A 141 -19.38 -10.29 -4.02
N GLY A 142 -18.38 -10.92 -4.66
CA GLY A 142 -18.59 -11.91 -5.72
C GLY A 142 -18.78 -11.33 -7.13
N ILE A 143 -18.54 -10.04 -7.34
CA ILE A 143 -18.54 -9.44 -8.68
C ILE A 143 -17.17 -9.71 -9.33
N PRO A 144 -17.10 -10.28 -10.53
CA PRO A 144 -15.84 -10.69 -11.17
C PRO A 144 -15.10 -9.48 -11.81
N ALA A 145 -14.78 -8.48 -10.99
CA ALA A 145 -14.04 -7.29 -11.41
C ALA A 145 -12.53 -7.60 -11.60
N GLY A 146 -11.94 -7.06 -12.67
CA GLY A 146 -10.51 -7.11 -12.91
C GLY A 146 -10.14 -6.33 -14.17
N ASP A 147 -8.98 -5.68 -14.13
CA ASP A 147 -8.46 -4.81 -15.20
C ASP A 147 -9.45 -3.67 -15.55
N LEU A 148 -10.04 -3.07 -14.52
CA LEU A 148 -10.93 -1.93 -14.65
C LEU A 148 -10.12 -0.65 -14.78
N GLY A 149 -10.52 0.19 -15.73
CA GLY A 149 -10.15 1.60 -15.76
C GLY A 149 -11.09 2.46 -14.92
N THR A 150 -11.10 3.75 -15.26
CA THR A 150 -11.93 4.77 -14.61
C THR A 150 -13.13 5.17 -15.47
N GLN A 151 -13.59 4.30 -16.37
CA GLN A 151 -14.71 4.59 -17.27
C GLN A 151 -16.01 3.93 -16.79
N VAL A 152 -17.10 4.68 -16.86
CA VAL A 152 -18.43 4.24 -16.39
C VAL A 152 -18.87 2.90 -17.00
N HIS A 153 -18.57 2.70 -18.28
CA HIS A 153 -19.02 1.52 -19.02
C HIS A 153 -18.40 0.21 -18.51
N GLU A 154 -17.24 0.28 -17.85
CA GLU A 154 -16.54 -0.88 -17.30
C GLU A 154 -17.28 -1.42 -16.07
N TYR A 155 -17.80 -0.51 -15.22
CA TYR A 155 -18.58 -0.86 -14.04
C TYR A 155 -20.00 -1.30 -14.39
N THR A 156 -20.62 -0.69 -15.40
CA THR A 156 -21.96 -1.12 -15.84
C THR A 156 -21.92 -2.45 -16.58
N ALA A 157 -20.82 -2.79 -17.26
CA ALA A 157 -20.61 -4.11 -17.86
C ALA A 157 -20.55 -5.24 -16.80
N LEU A 158 -20.17 -4.91 -15.57
CA LEU A 158 -20.20 -5.83 -14.42
C LEU A 158 -21.58 -5.96 -13.76
N GLY A 159 -22.61 -5.31 -14.31
CA GLY A 159 -23.98 -5.36 -13.78
C GLY A 159 -24.34 -4.20 -12.86
N GLY A 160 -23.46 -3.19 -12.72
CA GLY A 160 -23.79 -1.96 -12.00
C GLY A 160 -24.80 -1.09 -12.76
N THR A 161 -25.61 -0.34 -12.02
CA THR A 161 -26.59 0.60 -12.59
C THR A 161 -26.16 2.04 -12.37
N VAL A 162 -26.23 2.87 -13.42
CA VAL A 162 -25.94 4.31 -13.30
C VAL A 162 -27.04 4.98 -12.48
N VAL A 163 -26.64 5.75 -11.46
CA VAL A 163 -27.55 6.53 -10.62
C VAL A 163 -27.67 7.94 -11.19
N THR A 164 -28.90 8.35 -11.51
CA THR A 164 -29.18 9.68 -12.08
C THR A 164 -30.01 10.57 -11.15
N SER A 165 -30.40 10.08 -9.97
CA SER A 165 -31.21 10.84 -9.01
C SER A 165 -30.43 11.92 -8.27
N GLY A 166 -29.09 11.87 -8.34
CA GLY A 166 -28.23 12.67 -7.48
C GLY A 166 -28.26 12.22 -6.02
N SER A 167 -28.64 10.97 -5.73
CA SER A 167 -28.62 10.41 -4.38
C SER A 167 -27.47 9.42 -4.23
N TYR A 168 -26.76 9.48 -3.10
CA TYR A 168 -25.62 8.61 -2.84
C TYR A 168 -25.97 7.56 -1.78
N ALA A 169 -25.56 6.32 -2.01
CA ALA A 169 -25.74 5.21 -1.08
C ALA A 169 -24.38 4.61 -0.73
N PRO A 170 -24.08 4.29 0.54
CA PRO A 170 -22.86 3.56 0.87
C PRO A 170 -22.73 2.29 0.02
N GLY A 171 -21.55 2.12 -0.59
CA GLY A 171 -21.24 1.07 -1.56
C GLY A 171 -21.36 1.51 -3.03
N ASP A 172 -21.82 2.72 -3.30
CA ASP A 172 -21.76 3.32 -4.63
C ASP A 172 -20.32 3.51 -5.09
N ILE A 173 -20.07 3.27 -6.38
CA ILE A 173 -18.81 3.58 -7.03
C ILE A 173 -18.90 4.97 -7.63
N LEU A 174 -18.07 5.88 -7.11
CA LEU A 174 -17.93 7.25 -7.61
C LEU A 174 -16.90 7.26 -8.72
N ILE A 175 -17.22 7.85 -9.86
CA ILE A 175 -16.38 7.82 -11.04
C ILE A 175 -16.10 9.24 -11.54
N TRP A 176 -14.83 9.61 -11.60
CA TRP A 176 -14.32 10.75 -12.36
C TRP A 176 -13.62 10.23 -13.60
N ALA A 177 -14.32 10.24 -14.74
CA ALA A 177 -13.90 9.57 -15.95
C ALA A 177 -12.49 9.96 -16.40
N GLY A 178 -11.63 8.95 -16.61
CA GLY A 178 -10.23 9.15 -17.01
C GLY A 178 -9.31 9.66 -15.91
N ARG A 179 -9.79 9.79 -14.66
CA ARG A 179 -9.04 10.41 -13.56
C ARG A 179 -9.02 9.56 -12.29
N HIS A 180 -10.17 9.22 -11.71
CA HIS A 180 -10.24 8.61 -10.39
C HIS A 180 -11.52 7.81 -10.18
N VAL A 181 -11.47 6.84 -9.27
CA VAL A 181 -12.64 6.14 -8.75
C VAL A 181 -12.54 5.94 -7.24
N ALA A 182 -13.67 5.88 -6.55
CA ALA A 182 -13.72 5.69 -5.11
C ALA A 182 -14.97 4.93 -4.69
N VAL A 183 -14.95 4.34 -3.49
CA VAL A 183 -16.12 3.67 -2.90
C VAL A 183 -16.76 4.62 -1.89
N TYR A 184 -18.01 5.02 -2.15
CA TYR A 184 -18.75 5.86 -1.22
C TYR A 184 -19.11 5.11 0.06
N ILE A 185 -18.94 5.74 1.22
CA ILE A 185 -19.18 5.11 2.53
C ILE A 185 -20.24 5.83 3.37
N GLY A 186 -20.88 6.86 2.82
CA GLY A 186 -21.89 7.68 3.48
C GLY A 186 -21.33 8.99 4.05
N ASN A 187 -22.21 9.91 4.45
CA ASN A 187 -21.89 11.17 5.10
C ASN A 187 -20.91 12.05 4.32
N GLY A 188 -21.00 12.04 2.98
CA GLY A 188 -20.08 12.79 2.12
C GLY A 188 -18.65 12.24 2.09
N GLN A 189 -18.41 11.01 2.57
CA GLN A 189 -17.09 10.39 2.59
C GLN A 189 -16.97 9.21 1.63
N ALA A 190 -15.75 8.95 1.16
CA ALA A 190 -15.41 7.80 0.35
C ALA A 190 -14.04 7.23 0.73
N VAL A 191 -13.80 5.96 0.36
CA VAL A 191 -12.48 5.34 0.42
C VAL A 191 -11.80 5.52 -0.93
N HIS A 192 -10.60 6.09 -0.91
CA HIS A 192 -9.80 6.38 -2.10
C HIS A 192 -8.51 5.57 -2.05
N GLY A 193 -8.18 4.86 -3.13
CA GLY A 193 -6.89 4.20 -3.32
C GLY A 193 -5.96 5.09 -4.13
N GLY A 194 -4.67 5.12 -3.79
CA GLY A 194 -3.68 5.90 -4.56
C GLY A 194 -3.88 7.40 -4.43
N PHE A 195 -4.62 7.84 -3.41
CA PHE A 195 -5.14 9.19 -3.34
C PHE A 195 -4.02 10.21 -3.16
N GLY A 196 -3.90 11.17 -4.08
CA GLY A 196 -2.77 12.12 -4.08
C GLY A 196 -1.40 11.46 -4.27
N GLY A 197 -1.33 10.21 -4.76
CA GLY A 197 -0.09 9.43 -4.83
C GLY A 197 0.24 8.64 -3.56
N ASN A 198 -0.70 8.56 -2.61
CA ASN A 198 -0.50 7.95 -1.29
C ASN A 198 -1.24 6.59 -1.13
N GLN A 199 -1.21 6.03 0.07
CA GLN A 199 -1.98 4.86 0.50
C GLN A 199 -3.50 5.03 0.40
N THR A 200 -4.23 3.94 0.62
CA THR A 200 -5.69 3.94 0.69
C THR A 200 -6.17 4.67 1.94
N VAL A 201 -7.01 5.70 1.78
CA VAL A 201 -7.48 6.58 2.86
C VAL A 201 -8.98 6.84 2.77
N ILE A 202 -9.57 7.32 3.87
CA ILE A 202 -10.90 7.93 3.85
C ILE A 202 -10.72 9.43 3.59
N ALA A 203 -11.49 9.99 2.67
CA ALA A 203 -11.51 11.42 2.40
C ALA A 203 -12.90 11.86 1.94
N SER A 204 -13.04 13.14 1.60
CA SER A 204 -14.26 13.67 1.00
C SER A 204 -14.61 12.93 -0.29
N ALA A 205 -15.88 12.57 -0.45
CA ALA A 205 -16.41 12.01 -1.68
C ALA A 205 -16.38 12.97 -2.87
N PHE A 206 -16.10 14.26 -2.66
CA PHE A 206 -16.23 15.34 -3.65
C PHE A 206 -14.92 16.09 -3.88
N ILE A 207 -13.86 15.34 -4.15
CA ILE A 207 -12.46 15.78 -4.25
C ILE A 207 -12.15 16.88 -5.27
N ASP A 208 -13.03 17.15 -6.24
CA ASP A 208 -12.95 18.30 -7.16
C ASP A 208 -14.36 18.68 -7.67
N GLY A 209 -15.35 18.58 -6.79
CA GLY A 209 -16.77 18.62 -7.15
C GLY A 209 -17.36 17.23 -7.42
N GLN A 210 -18.51 17.21 -8.09
CA GLN A 210 -19.30 15.99 -8.25
C GLN A 210 -18.61 14.97 -9.17
N PRO A 211 -18.73 13.66 -8.88
CA PRO A 211 -18.29 12.62 -9.80
C PRO A 211 -19.03 12.75 -11.14
N SER A 212 -18.34 12.41 -12.22
CA SER A 212 -18.93 12.39 -13.57
C SER A 212 -20.06 11.37 -13.71
N ALA A 213 -20.02 10.29 -12.92
CA ALA A 213 -21.10 9.33 -12.79
C ALA A 213 -21.00 8.58 -11.46
N VAL A 214 -22.13 8.00 -11.07
CA VAL A 214 -22.24 7.11 -9.92
C VAL A 214 -22.79 5.78 -10.40
N VAL A 215 -22.15 4.68 -10.02
CA VAL A 215 -22.60 3.33 -10.36
C VAL A 215 -22.90 2.56 -9.08
N ARG A 216 -24.13 2.06 -8.97
CA ARG A 216 -24.62 1.28 -7.83
C ARG A 216 -24.65 -0.20 -8.15
N PHE A 217 -24.19 -1.02 -7.21
CA PHE A 217 -24.31 -2.47 -7.24
C PHE A 217 -25.26 -2.92 -6.13
N GLY A 218 -26.47 -3.34 -6.51
CA GLY A 218 -27.49 -3.85 -5.59
C GLY A 218 -28.47 -2.81 -5.06
#